data_AF-A0A348HIB0-F1
#
_entry.id   AF-A0A348HIB0-F1
#
_cell.length_a   1.000
_cell.length_b   1.000
_cell.length_c   1.000
_cell.angle_alpha   90.00
_cell.angle_beta   90.00
_cell.angle_gamma   90.00
#
_symmetry.space_group_name_H-M   'P 1'
#
loop_
_entity.id
_entity.type
_entity.pdbx_description
1 polymer ?
#
loop_
_entity_poly.entity_id
_entity_poly.type
_entity_poly.pdbx_seq_one_letter_code
_entity_poly.pdbx_strand_id
1 'polypeptide(L)'
;MNEQQRESRIHALSERDAQAFMAALAERMLINLHFYAALSELEKKQVKRADNALGLVWEALMTPQAQIDFLLQEEKLAALEERLAEDEDSFGARMAGDALMALSTLLESMATDRKGGAVEVSRLSAHGVAQLVMMQSDEALAESEWQQRIDAHPLMADECDFQDGILDALYEAGTSREALKMLRRMGQNDGVSNLGLSLNDD
;
A
#
# COMPACT_ATOMS: atom_id res chain seq x y z
N MET A 1 13.19 7.40 -10.57
CA MET A 1 12.39 7.93 -11.70
C MET A 1 11.54 9.11 -11.23
N ASN A 2 11.11 10.06 -12.09
CA ASN A 2 10.15 11.11 -11.63
C ASN A 2 8.70 10.57 -11.59
N GLU A 3 7.81 11.25 -10.87
CA GLU A 3 6.41 10.80 -10.68
C GLU A 3 5.68 10.56 -12.00
N GLN A 4 5.73 11.50 -12.94
CA GLN A 4 5.03 11.40 -14.22
C GLN A 4 5.51 10.19 -15.06
N GLN A 5 6.80 9.89 -15.02
CA GLN A 5 7.37 8.70 -15.67
C GLN A 5 6.88 7.41 -14.99
N ARG A 6 6.78 7.41 -13.65
CA ARG A 6 6.25 6.27 -12.89
C ARG A 6 4.80 5.98 -13.24
N GLU A 7 3.95 7.01 -13.24
CA GLU A 7 2.55 6.88 -13.62
C GLU A 7 2.37 6.36 -15.05
N SER A 8 3.18 6.87 -15.98
CA SER A 8 3.18 6.38 -17.37
C SER A 8 3.52 4.89 -17.44
N ARG A 9 4.48 4.42 -16.63
CA ARG A 9 4.82 3.00 -16.51
C ARG A 9 3.70 2.18 -15.86
N ILE A 10 3.06 2.69 -14.81
CA ILE A 10 1.91 2.02 -14.17
C ILE A 10 0.76 1.86 -15.16
N HIS A 11 0.45 2.90 -15.94
CA HIS A 11 -0.60 2.85 -16.96
C HIS A 11 -0.37 1.82 -18.06
N ALA A 12 0.89 1.52 -18.36
CA ALA A 12 1.27 0.54 -19.37
C ALA A 12 1.30 -0.92 -18.87
N LEU A 13 1.11 -1.16 -17.56
CA LEU A 13 0.96 -2.50 -17.02
C LEU A 13 -0.32 -3.20 -17.55
N SER A 14 -0.26 -4.53 -17.65
CA SER A 14 -1.46 -5.36 -17.81
C SER A 14 -2.34 -5.29 -16.54
N GLU A 15 -3.60 -5.73 -16.59
CA GLU A 15 -4.44 -5.74 -15.38
C GLU A 15 -3.81 -6.55 -14.25
N ARG A 16 -3.30 -7.75 -14.58
CA ARG A 16 -2.70 -8.65 -13.59
C ARG A 16 -1.41 -8.10 -13.01
N ASP A 17 -0.58 -7.44 -13.81
CA ASP A 17 0.65 -6.81 -13.32
C ASP A 17 0.32 -5.59 -12.45
N ALA A 18 -0.70 -4.80 -12.82
CA ALA A 18 -1.17 -3.68 -11.99
C ALA A 18 -1.72 -4.17 -10.63
N GLN A 19 -2.48 -5.27 -10.61
CA GLN A 19 -2.95 -5.91 -9.38
C GLN A 19 -1.79 -6.40 -8.50
N ALA A 20 -0.75 -7.01 -9.09
CA ALA A 20 0.45 -7.42 -8.36
C ALA A 20 1.26 -6.22 -7.83
N PHE A 21 1.32 -5.12 -8.59
CA PHE A 21 1.93 -3.87 -8.14
C PHE A 21 1.19 -3.29 -6.91
N MET A 22 -0.13 -3.18 -6.99
CA MET A 22 -0.96 -2.73 -5.88
C MET A 22 -0.86 -3.67 -4.66
N ALA A 23 -0.81 -4.99 -4.86
CA ALA A 23 -0.66 -5.95 -3.78
C ALA A 23 0.65 -5.79 -3.01
N ALA A 24 1.77 -5.52 -3.71
CA ALA A 24 3.05 -5.27 -3.06
C ALA A 24 3.06 -3.96 -2.25
N LEU A 25 2.41 -2.90 -2.76
CA LEU A 25 2.24 -1.65 -2.01
C LEU A 25 1.34 -1.84 -0.78
N ALA A 26 0.19 -2.48 -0.96
CA ALA A 26 -0.75 -2.76 0.12
C ALA A 26 -0.10 -3.62 1.23
N GLU A 27 0.69 -4.64 0.88
CA GLU A 27 1.45 -5.45 1.86
C GLU A 27 2.36 -4.57 2.72
N ARG A 28 3.07 -3.61 2.12
CA ARG A 28 3.95 -2.70 2.86
C ARG A 28 3.18 -1.68 3.70
N MET A 29 2.08 -1.15 3.15
CA MET A 29 1.25 -0.16 3.84
C MET A 29 0.47 -0.75 5.02
N LEU A 30 0.02 -2.01 4.95
CA LEU A 30 -0.70 -2.67 6.06
C LEU A 30 0.13 -2.79 7.34
N ILE A 31 1.46 -2.67 7.26
CA ILE A 31 2.33 -2.56 8.43
C ILE A 31 1.95 -1.32 9.26
N ASN A 32 1.50 -0.21 8.63
CA ASN A 32 0.98 0.96 9.36
C ASN A 32 -0.30 0.65 10.12
N LEU A 33 -1.22 -0.12 9.52
CA LEU A 33 -2.43 -0.60 10.20
C LEU A 33 -2.07 -1.47 11.41
N HIS A 34 -1.11 -2.38 11.26
CA HIS A 34 -0.64 -3.22 12.35
C HIS A 34 0.01 -2.41 13.48
N PHE A 35 0.84 -1.44 13.13
CA PHE A 35 1.48 -0.54 14.09
C PHE A 35 0.43 0.27 14.87
N TYR A 36 -0.53 0.89 14.16
CA TYR A 36 -1.61 1.62 14.78
C TYR A 36 -2.49 0.71 15.67
N ALA A 37 -2.82 -0.49 15.21
CA ALA A 37 -3.60 -1.46 15.98
C ALA A 37 -2.89 -1.94 17.26
N ALA A 38 -1.55 -1.95 17.29
CA ALA A 38 -0.78 -2.28 18.49
C ALA A 38 -0.83 -1.18 19.55
N LEU A 39 -1.06 0.07 19.14
CA LEU A 39 -1.10 1.25 20.01
C LEU A 39 -2.53 1.72 20.34
N SER A 40 -3.54 1.12 19.70
CA SER A 40 -4.95 1.51 19.84
C SER A 40 -5.82 0.32 20.27
N GLU A 41 -7.10 0.58 20.49
CA GLU A 41 -8.08 -0.44 20.88
C GLU A 41 -8.75 -1.13 19.69
N LEU A 42 -8.10 -1.15 18.52
CA LEU A 42 -8.64 -1.87 17.35
C LEU A 42 -8.79 -3.37 17.65
N GLU A 43 -9.93 -3.94 17.26
CA GLU A 43 -10.14 -5.36 17.45
C GLU A 43 -9.19 -6.17 16.56
N LYS A 44 -8.42 -7.08 17.16
CA LYS A 44 -7.54 -8.00 16.42
C LYS A 44 -8.26 -8.75 15.29
N LYS A 45 -9.55 -9.05 15.47
CA LYS A 45 -10.37 -9.72 14.46
C LYS A 45 -10.61 -8.85 13.23
N GLN A 46 -10.76 -7.53 13.40
CA GLN A 46 -10.93 -6.59 12.29
C GLN A 46 -9.64 -6.46 11.49
N VAL A 47 -8.51 -6.23 12.16
CA VAL A 47 -7.18 -6.18 11.51
C VAL A 47 -6.89 -7.48 10.76
N LYS A 48 -7.23 -8.63 11.36
CA LYS A 48 -7.04 -9.93 10.71
C LYS A 48 -7.84 -10.11 9.42
N ARG A 49 -8.97 -9.39 9.25
CA ARG A 49 -9.75 -9.43 8.01
C ARG A 49 -8.98 -8.77 6.85
N ALA A 50 -8.27 -7.67 7.11
CA ALA A 50 -7.40 -7.04 6.11
C ALA A 50 -6.28 -8.02 5.67
N ASP A 51 -5.61 -8.68 6.61
CA ASP A 51 -4.57 -9.68 6.29
C ASP A 51 -5.11 -10.83 5.44
N ASN A 52 -6.30 -11.32 5.80
CA ASN A 52 -6.92 -12.43 5.09
C ASN A 52 -7.32 -12.00 3.67
N ALA A 53 -7.85 -10.79 3.51
CA ALA A 53 -8.20 -10.25 2.20
C ALA A 53 -6.95 -10.10 1.31
N LEU A 54 -5.87 -9.51 1.81
CA LEU A 54 -4.61 -9.42 1.05
C LEU A 54 -4.00 -10.82 0.76
N GLY A 55 -4.09 -11.74 1.72
CA GLY A 55 -3.68 -13.12 1.53
C GLY A 55 -4.44 -13.82 0.39
N LEU A 56 -5.75 -13.58 0.27
CA LEU A 56 -6.58 -14.07 -0.83
C LEU A 56 -6.22 -13.42 -2.16
N VAL A 57 -5.83 -12.14 -2.19
CA VAL A 57 -5.30 -11.51 -3.40
C VAL A 57 -4.04 -12.23 -3.89
N TRP A 58 -3.06 -12.47 -3.00
CA TRP A 58 -1.87 -13.24 -3.36
C TRP A 58 -2.19 -14.66 -3.81
N GLU A 59 -3.19 -15.31 -3.21
CA GLU A 59 -3.66 -16.63 -3.64
C GLU A 59 -4.20 -16.61 -5.07
N ALA A 60 -5.05 -15.64 -5.42
CA ALA A 60 -5.57 -15.49 -6.79
C ALA A 60 -4.47 -15.15 -7.81
N LEU A 61 -3.49 -14.34 -7.42
CA LEU A 61 -2.32 -14.05 -8.26
C LEU A 61 -1.47 -15.32 -8.48
N MET A 62 -1.38 -16.23 -7.51
CA MET A 62 -0.60 -17.47 -7.60
C MET A 62 -1.33 -18.64 -8.26
N THR A 63 -2.66 -18.63 -8.17
CA THR A 63 -3.54 -19.74 -8.55
C THR A 63 -4.65 -19.21 -9.46
N PRO A 64 -4.46 -19.23 -10.79
CA PRO A 64 -5.43 -18.68 -11.74
C PRO A 64 -6.84 -19.30 -11.67
N GLN A 65 -6.99 -20.48 -11.05
CA GLN A 65 -8.27 -21.17 -10.88
C GLN A 65 -8.99 -20.83 -9.57
N ALA A 66 -8.37 -20.03 -8.68
CA ALA A 66 -8.99 -19.65 -7.42
C ALA A 66 -10.29 -18.86 -7.69
N GLN A 67 -11.38 -19.28 -7.04
CA GLN A 67 -12.69 -18.60 -7.10
C GLN A 67 -12.87 -17.86 -5.79
N ILE A 68 -12.59 -16.56 -5.79
CA ILE A 68 -12.62 -15.70 -4.60
C ILE A 68 -13.65 -14.61 -4.83
N ASP A 69 -14.57 -14.46 -3.89
CA ASP A 69 -15.50 -13.35 -3.86
C ASP A 69 -14.83 -12.14 -3.19
N PHE A 70 -14.24 -11.27 -4.02
CA PHE A 70 -13.52 -10.07 -3.57
C PHE A 70 -14.46 -8.97 -3.08
N LEU A 71 -15.69 -8.87 -3.62
CA LEU A 71 -16.71 -7.95 -3.10
C LEU A 71 -17.08 -8.32 -1.66
N LEU A 72 -17.26 -9.62 -1.38
CA LEU A 72 -17.50 -10.08 -0.02
C LEU A 72 -16.28 -9.87 0.90
N GLN A 73 -15.05 -9.84 0.38
CA GLN A 73 -13.89 -9.50 1.21
C GLN A 73 -13.86 -8.00 1.54
N GLU A 74 -14.17 -7.14 0.58
CA GLU A 74 -14.28 -5.70 0.74
C GLU A 74 -15.38 -5.34 1.76
N GLU A 75 -16.57 -5.94 1.66
CA GLU A 75 -17.67 -5.73 2.62
C GLU A 75 -17.27 -6.04 4.07
N LYS A 76 -16.35 -6.99 4.29
CA LYS A 76 -15.88 -7.35 5.64
C LYS A 76 -14.96 -6.28 6.25
N LEU A 77 -14.41 -5.38 5.43
CA LEU A 77 -13.52 -4.29 5.86
C LEU A 77 -14.30 -3.05 6.33
N ALA A 78 -15.56 -2.87 5.93
CA ALA A 78 -16.36 -1.68 6.25
C ALA A 78 -16.36 -1.30 7.75
N ALA A 79 -16.51 -2.28 8.65
CA ALA A 79 -16.51 -2.00 10.09
C ALA A 79 -15.14 -1.52 10.61
N LEU A 80 -14.03 -1.90 9.95
CA LEU A 80 -12.70 -1.38 10.27
C LEU A 80 -12.52 0.03 9.70
N GLU A 81 -13.01 0.29 8.48
CA GLU A 81 -13.00 1.62 7.87
C GLU A 81 -13.75 2.64 8.74
N GLU A 82 -14.97 2.32 9.18
CA GLU A 82 -15.77 3.16 10.09
C GLU A 82 -15.00 3.44 11.39
N ARG A 83 -14.39 2.41 11.98
CA ARG A 83 -13.65 2.55 13.24
C ARG A 83 -12.41 3.44 13.10
N LEU A 84 -11.73 3.38 11.97
CA LEU A 84 -10.57 4.24 11.67
C LEU A 84 -11.01 5.70 11.47
N ALA A 85 -12.14 5.91 10.81
CA ALA A 85 -12.70 7.26 10.59
C ALA A 85 -13.12 7.96 11.89
N GLU A 86 -13.47 7.21 12.95
CA GLU A 86 -13.76 7.79 14.27
C GLU A 86 -12.55 8.47 14.94
N ASP A 87 -11.31 8.19 14.50
CA ASP A 87 -10.09 8.79 15.03
C ASP A 87 -9.33 9.58 13.95
N GLU A 88 -10.06 10.32 13.11
CA GLU A 88 -9.48 11.05 11.97
C GLU A 88 -8.42 12.10 12.36
N ASP A 89 -8.42 12.57 13.62
CA ASP A 89 -7.41 13.47 14.17
C ASP A 89 -6.06 12.79 14.40
N SER A 90 -6.05 11.47 14.64
CA SER A 90 -4.85 10.67 14.81
C SER A 90 -4.12 10.45 13.49
N PHE A 91 -2.85 10.86 13.42
CA PHE A 91 -2.00 10.58 12.27
C PHE A 91 -1.90 9.07 11.99
N GLY A 92 -1.76 8.25 13.05
CA GLY A 92 -1.69 6.81 12.92
C GLY A 92 -2.98 6.20 12.34
N ALA A 93 -4.15 6.70 12.77
CA ALA A 93 -5.43 6.26 12.23
C ALA A 93 -5.58 6.63 10.75
N ARG A 94 -5.15 7.82 10.34
CA ARG A 94 -5.13 8.23 8.92
C ARG A 94 -4.25 7.33 8.07
N MET A 95 -3.01 7.04 8.52
CA MET A 95 -2.09 6.16 7.78
C MET A 95 -2.58 4.71 7.72
N ALA A 96 -3.26 4.24 8.77
CA ALA A 96 -3.93 2.95 8.76
C ALA A 96 -5.14 2.93 7.81
N GLY A 97 -5.89 4.04 7.74
CA GLY A 97 -6.98 4.25 6.79
C GLY A 97 -6.50 4.25 5.34
N ASP A 98 -5.40 4.92 5.04
CA ASP A 98 -4.78 4.92 3.71
C ASP A 98 -4.35 3.51 3.29
N ALA A 99 -3.77 2.72 4.21
CA ALA A 99 -3.43 1.33 3.97
C ALA A 99 -4.67 0.47 3.65
N LEU A 100 -5.78 0.71 4.35
CA LEU A 100 -7.03 0.00 4.12
C LEU A 100 -7.69 0.44 2.80
N MET A 101 -7.64 1.72 2.46
CA MET A 101 -8.11 2.25 1.17
C MET A 101 -7.32 1.68 0.00
N ALA A 102 -6.01 1.52 0.13
CA ALA A 102 -5.20 0.84 -0.88
C ALA A 102 -5.64 -0.61 -1.09
N LEU A 103 -5.94 -1.33 0.00
CA LEU A 103 -6.45 -2.69 -0.06
C LEU A 103 -7.85 -2.74 -0.68
N SER A 104 -8.79 -1.88 -0.27
CA SER A 104 -10.15 -1.83 -0.84
C SER A 104 -10.12 -1.53 -2.34
N THR A 105 -9.27 -0.58 -2.77
CA THR A 105 -9.03 -0.28 -4.19
C THR A 105 -8.51 -1.50 -4.96
N LEU A 106 -7.59 -2.27 -4.38
CA LEU A 106 -7.10 -3.52 -4.96
C LEU A 106 -8.19 -4.59 -5.03
N LEU A 107 -9.02 -4.74 -3.99
CA LEU A 107 -10.13 -5.70 -3.99
C LEU A 107 -11.15 -5.37 -5.08
N GLU A 108 -11.48 -4.09 -5.29
CA GLU A 108 -12.34 -3.65 -6.40
C GLU A 108 -11.72 -3.98 -7.76
N SER A 109 -10.41 -3.72 -7.92
CA SER A 109 -9.66 -4.09 -9.13
C SER A 109 -9.72 -5.59 -9.41
N MET A 110 -9.59 -6.42 -8.37
CA MET A 110 -9.69 -7.89 -8.46
C MET A 110 -11.11 -8.37 -8.75
N ALA A 111 -12.13 -7.71 -8.19
CA ALA A 111 -13.54 -8.04 -8.41
C ALA A 111 -14.02 -7.71 -9.83
N THR A 112 -13.47 -6.64 -10.42
CA THR A 112 -13.89 -6.13 -11.73
C THR A 112 -13.01 -6.60 -12.89
N ASP A 113 -11.89 -7.26 -12.60
CA ASP A 113 -10.82 -7.60 -13.56
C ASP A 113 -10.33 -6.36 -14.34
N ARG A 114 -10.14 -5.22 -13.64
CA ARG A 114 -9.66 -3.96 -14.25
C ARG A 114 -8.47 -3.42 -13.51
N LYS A 115 -7.53 -2.81 -14.23
CA LYS A 115 -6.37 -2.10 -13.66
C LYS A 115 -6.68 -0.79 -12.90
N GLY A 116 -7.95 -0.49 -12.64
CA GLY A 116 -8.35 0.77 -12.00
C GLY A 116 -7.69 0.90 -10.62
N GLY A 117 -7.27 2.12 -10.25
CA GLY A 117 -6.74 2.40 -8.92
C GLY A 117 -5.23 2.26 -8.75
N ALA A 118 -4.48 1.71 -9.71
CA ALA A 118 -3.05 1.46 -9.51
C ALA A 118 -2.20 2.74 -9.34
N VAL A 119 -2.54 3.81 -10.06
CA VAL A 119 -1.88 5.11 -9.90
C VAL A 119 -2.29 5.75 -8.58
N GLU A 120 -3.56 5.62 -8.20
CA GLU A 120 -4.12 6.11 -6.96
C GLU A 120 -3.43 5.44 -5.76
N VAL A 121 -3.24 4.13 -5.77
CA VAL A 121 -2.52 3.38 -4.72
C VAL A 121 -1.04 3.79 -4.66
N SER A 122 -0.39 3.98 -5.82
CA SER A 122 0.99 4.48 -5.90
C SER A 122 1.13 5.86 -5.25
N ARG A 123 0.23 6.78 -5.56
CA ARG A 123 0.19 8.13 -4.98
C ARG A 123 -0.13 8.08 -3.49
N LEU A 124 -1.06 7.25 -3.07
CA LEU A 124 -1.47 7.12 -1.68
C LEU A 124 -0.31 6.66 -0.78
N SER A 125 0.48 5.67 -1.24
CA SER A 125 1.69 5.23 -0.56
C SER A 125 2.72 6.36 -0.38
N ALA A 126 3.00 7.11 -1.46
CA ALA A 126 3.94 8.24 -1.41
C ALA A 126 3.39 9.43 -0.60
N HIS A 127 2.08 9.68 -0.66
CA HIS A 127 1.43 10.74 0.10
C HIS A 127 1.59 10.52 1.61
N GLY A 128 1.47 9.29 2.10
CA GLY A 128 1.71 8.99 3.52
C GLY A 128 3.12 9.39 3.97
N VAL A 129 4.13 9.14 3.14
CA VAL A 129 5.52 9.56 3.41
C VAL A 129 5.64 11.08 3.44
N ALA A 130 5.06 11.77 2.45
CA ALA A 130 5.04 13.23 2.42
C ALA A 130 4.37 13.83 3.67
N GLN A 131 3.24 13.26 4.10
CA GLN A 131 2.51 13.68 5.29
C GLN A 131 3.34 13.50 6.57
N LEU A 132 4.10 12.41 6.69
CA LEU A 132 5.01 12.20 7.81
C LEU A 132 6.12 13.26 7.83
N VAL A 133 6.74 13.55 6.69
CA VAL A 133 7.80 14.56 6.57
C VAL A 133 7.29 15.94 6.96
N MET A 134 6.08 16.29 6.53
CA MET A 134 5.43 17.55 6.90
C MET A 134 5.11 17.59 8.39
N MET A 135 4.58 16.50 8.96
CA MET A 135 4.23 16.41 10.39
C MET A 135 5.45 16.56 11.30
N GLN A 136 6.61 16.01 10.91
CA GLN A 136 7.84 16.05 11.71
C GLN A 136 8.55 17.41 11.67
N SER A 137 8.03 18.37 10.90
CA SER A 137 8.66 19.65 10.66
C SER A 137 7.81 20.77 11.24
N ASP A 138 8.37 21.55 12.16
CA ASP A 138 7.68 22.68 12.82
C ASP A 138 7.64 23.97 11.96
N GLU A 139 8.13 23.90 10.71
CA GLU A 139 8.29 25.05 9.82
C GLU A 139 7.06 25.26 8.93
N ALA A 140 6.60 26.51 8.84
CA ALA A 140 5.62 26.92 7.84
C ALA A 140 6.33 27.29 6.53
N LEU A 141 6.44 26.34 5.62
CA LEU A 141 7.11 26.50 4.32
C LEU A 141 6.11 26.79 3.19
N ALA A 142 6.61 27.42 2.11
CA ALA A 142 5.85 27.49 0.86
C ALA A 142 5.80 26.11 0.18
N GLU A 143 4.78 25.87 -0.67
CA GLU A 143 4.58 24.60 -1.38
C GLU A 143 5.83 24.09 -2.12
N SER A 144 6.54 24.99 -2.80
CA SER A 144 7.77 24.63 -3.54
C SER A 144 8.92 24.19 -2.63
N GLU A 145 8.97 24.70 -1.40
CA GLU A 145 9.97 24.32 -0.40
C GLU A 145 9.61 22.99 0.25
N TRP A 146 8.31 22.74 0.48
CA TRP A 146 7.84 21.42 0.90
C TRP A 146 8.19 20.34 -0.11
N GLN A 147 7.92 20.57 -1.39
CA GLN A 147 8.26 19.59 -2.43
C GLN A 147 9.75 19.26 -2.41
N GLN A 148 10.64 20.25 -2.33
CA GLN A 148 12.08 20.03 -2.26
C GLN A 148 12.49 19.23 -1.02
N ARG A 149 11.86 19.51 0.13
CA ARG A 149 12.15 18.81 1.38
C ARG A 149 11.66 17.37 1.37
N ILE A 150 10.48 17.13 0.80
CA ILE A 150 9.92 15.79 0.60
C ILE A 150 10.80 15.00 -0.37
N ASP A 151 11.15 15.58 -1.52
CA ASP A 151 12.00 14.92 -2.54
C ASP A 151 13.39 14.56 -2.00
N ALA A 152 13.94 15.38 -1.09
CA ALA A 152 15.23 15.14 -0.46
C ALA A 152 15.16 14.16 0.73
N HIS A 153 13.97 13.75 1.17
CA HIS A 153 13.81 12.95 2.38
C HIS A 153 14.19 11.47 2.14
N PRO A 154 14.97 10.82 3.03
CA PRO A 154 15.37 9.43 2.85
C PRO A 154 14.21 8.44 2.68
N LEU A 155 13.11 8.62 3.43
CA LEU A 155 11.91 7.78 3.27
C LEU A 155 11.25 7.97 1.90
N MET A 156 11.32 9.17 1.31
CA MET A 156 10.76 9.38 -0.02
C MET A 156 11.64 8.75 -1.10
N ALA A 157 12.97 8.77 -0.92
CA ALA A 157 13.89 8.03 -1.78
C ALA A 157 13.63 6.51 -1.70
N ASP A 158 13.47 5.94 -0.50
CA ASP A 158 13.11 4.53 -0.31
C ASP A 158 11.74 4.19 -0.94
N GLU A 159 10.74 5.05 -0.75
CA GLU A 159 9.43 4.89 -1.37
C GLU A 159 9.54 4.83 -2.90
N CYS A 160 10.31 5.74 -3.48
CA CYS A 160 10.55 5.78 -4.92
C CYS A 160 11.28 4.52 -5.41
N ASP A 161 12.36 4.13 -4.74
CA ASP A 161 13.17 2.97 -5.11
C ASP A 161 12.36 1.67 -5.00
N PHE A 162 11.51 1.54 -3.99
CA PHE A 162 10.62 0.41 -3.83
C PHE A 162 9.60 0.30 -4.97
N GLN A 163 8.88 1.38 -5.27
CA GLN A 163 7.90 1.37 -6.35
C GLN A 163 8.56 1.12 -7.71
N ASP A 164 9.71 1.77 -7.97
CA ASP A 164 10.48 1.58 -9.18
C ASP A 164 10.97 0.12 -9.28
N GLY A 165 11.41 -0.49 -8.17
CA GLY A 165 11.81 -1.89 -8.11
C GLY A 165 10.69 -2.89 -8.39
N ILE A 166 9.47 -2.65 -7.88
CA ILE A 166 8.29 -3.48 -8.23
C ILE A 166 8.02 -3.39 -9.73
N LEU A 167 8.03 -2.17 -10.28
CA LEU A 167 7.81 -1.97 -11.71
C LEU A 167 8.88 -2.69 -12.52
N ASP A 168 10.15 -2.56 -12.18
CA ASP A 168 11.25 -3.21 -12.89
C ASP A 168 11.05 -4.74 -12.90
N ALA A 169 10.71 -5.35 -11.76
CA ALA A 169 10.43 -6.78 -11.67
C ALA A 169 9.24 -7.21 -12.54
N LEU A 170 8.16 -6.41 -12.59
CA LEU A 170 6.99 -6.69 -13.42
C LEU A 170 7.28 -6.52 -14.91
N TYR A 171 8.03 -5.50 -15.30
CA TYR A 171 8.43 -5.29 -16.69
C TYR A 171 9.40 -6.37 -17.20
N GLU A 172 10.23 -6.93 -16.31
CA GLU A 172 11.18 -8.00 -16.65
C GLU A 172 10.50 -9.37 -16.71
N ALA A 173 9.70 -9.72 -15.69
CA ALA A 173 9.25 -11.10 -15.47
C ALA A 173 7.71 -11.27 -15.40
N GLY A 174 6.96 -10.17 -15.51
CA GLY A 174 5.50 -10.15 -15.34
C GLY A 174 5.06 -10.78 -14.02
N THR A 175 3.89 -11.42 -14.04
CA THR A 175 3.33 -12.17 -12.90
C THR A 175 3.68 -13.66 -12.92
N SER A 176 4.94 -14.00 -13.23
CA SER A 176 5.44 -15.38 -13.01
C SER A 176 5.35 -15.76 -11.52
N ARG A 177 5.27 -17.06 -11.21
CA ARG A 177 5.18 -17.53 -9.82
C ARG A 177 6.37 -17.06 -8.98
N GLU A 178 7.57 -17.07 -9.55
CA GLU A 178 8.79 -16.62 -8.90
C GLU A 178 8.77 -15.11 -8.67
N ALA A 179 8.34 -14.32 -9.67
CA ALA A 179 8.17 -12.87 -9.52
C ALA A 179 7.15 -12.53 -8.43
N LEU A 180 6.00 -13.20 -8.38
CA LEU A 180 4.99 -12.96 -7.34
C LEU A 180 5.51 -13.28 -5.93
N LYS A 181 6.34 -14.32 -5.76
CA LYS A 181 6.99 -14.57 -4.46
C LYS A 181 7.96 -13.45 -4.09
N MET A 182 8.72 -12.97 -5.08
CA MET A 182 9.64 -11.85 -4.90
C MET A 182 8.89 -10.58 -4.49
N LEU A 183 7.85 -10.20 -5.24
CA LEU A 183 7.04 -9.02 -4.99
C LEU A 183 6.37 -9.05 -3.62
N ARG A 184 5.84 -10.21 -3.21
CA ARG A 184 5.29 -10.36 -1.86
C ARG A 184 6.35 -10.17 -0.78
N ARG A 185 7.55 -10.74 -0.97
CA ARG A 185 8.67 -10.54 -0.04
C ARG A 185 9.13 -9.08 0.00
N MET A 186 9.18 -8.41 -1.15
CA MET A 186 9.46 -6.97 -1.22
C MET A 186 8.41 -6.20 -0.42
N GLY A 187 7.12 -6.45 -0.63
CA GLY A 187 6.03 -5.81 0.11
C GLY A 187 6.08 -6.04 1.61
N GLN A 188 6.48 -7.24 2.06
CA GLN A 188 6.70 -7.52 3.47
C GLN A 188 7.83 -6.66 4.06
N ASN A 189 8.80 -6.27 3.23
CA ASN A 189 9.84 -5.29 3.52
C ASN A 189 10.52 -5.49 4.89
N ASP A 190 10.83 -6.75 5.23
CA ASP A 190 11.37 -7.17 6.53
C ASP A 190 10.58 -6.64 7.76
N GLY A 191 9.29 -6.36 7.58
CA GLY A 191 8.39 -5.82 8.60
C GLY A 191 8.47 -4.31 8.77
N VAL A 192 8.99 -3.56 7.78
CA VAL A 192 9.12 -2.10 7.81
C VAL A 192 8.15 -1.46 6.80
N SER A 193 7.30 -0.54 7.25
CA SER A 193 6.35 0.14 6.37
C SER A 193 7.00 1.21 5.49
N ASN A 194 6.24 1.77 4.55
CA ASN A 194 6.64 2.96 3.78
C ASN A 194 7.01 4.17 4.67
N LEU A 195 6.50 4.21 5.91
CA LEU A 195 6.78 5.26 6.89
C LEU A 195 8.01 4.95 7.76
N GLY A 196 8.70 3.83 7.50
CA GLY A 196 9.82 3.37 8.34
C GLY A 196 9.39 2.77 9.67
N LEU A 197 8.11 2.41 9.85
CA LEU A 197 7.59 1.84 11.09
C LEU A 197 7.74 0.32 11.10
N SER A 198 8.18 -0.25 12.22
CA SER A 198 8.19 -1.70 12.45
C SER A 198 7.54 -2.08 13.77
N LEU A 199 6.99 -3.29 13.82
CA LEU A 199 6.58 -3.95 15.07
C LEU A 199 7.68 -4.82 15.68
N ASN A 200 8.81 -4.99 14.99
CA ASN A 200 9.90 -5.87 15.40
C ASN A 200 11.04 -5.12 16.12
N ASP A 201 10.85 -3.84 16.45
CA ASP A 201 11.86 -3.03 17.13
C ASP A 201 11.93 -3.40 18.63
N ASP A 202 12.92 -4.25 18.96
CA ASP A 202 13.59 -4.36 20.27
C ASP A 202 15.02 -3.80 20.15
#